data_AF-A0A957FLX4-F1
#
_entry.id   AF-A0A957FLX4-F1
#
_cell.length_a   1.000
_cell.length_b   1.000
_cell.length_c   1.000
_cell.angle_alpha   90.00
_cell.angle_beta   90.00
_cell.angle_gamma   90.00
#
_symmetry.space_group_name_H-M   'P 1'
#
loop_
_entity.id
_entity.type
_entity.pdbx_description
1 polymer ?
#
loop_
_entity_poly.entity_id
_entity_poly.type
_entity_poly.pdbx_seq_one_letter_code
_entity_poly.pdbx_strand_id
1 'polypeptide(L)'
;IPAAPRRMSEALVDALVAFHAVDYTALGLADLGKPEGFLERQIEGWHRRWHAAKTDDLEDMDAVYRWLGEHVPGETAVSLVHNDYKLDNVMLAANDPGKIVAVFDWDMCTLGDPLNDLGALLT
;
A
#
# COMPACT_ATOMS: atom_id res chain seq x y z
N ILE A 1 4.52 -23.83 -15.94
CA ILE A 1 4.37 -22.78 -16.98
C ILE A 1 5.70 -22.02 -17.05
N PRO A 2 6.39 -21.98 -18.21
CA PRO A 2 7.68 -21.28 -18.33
C PRO A 2 7.57 -19.81 -17.90
N ALA A 3 8.61 -19.31 -17.22
CA ALA A 3 8.70 -17.93 -16.73
C ALA A 3 7.54 -17.47 -15.80
N ALA A 4 6.80 -18.40 -15.18
CA ALA A 4 5.66 -18.06 -14.33
C ALA A 4 5.97 -17.00 -13.25
N PRO A 5 7.07 -17.07 -12.47
CA PRO A 5 7.37 -16.05 -11.47
C PRO A 5 7.48 -14.64 -12.04
N ARG A 6 8.15 -14.48 -13.19
CA ARG A 6 8.27 -13.19 -13.87
C ARG A 6 6.91 -12.68 -14.34
N ARG A 7 6.11 -13.54 -14.98
CA ARG A 7 4.78 -13.19 -15.49
C ARG A 7 3.82 -12.80 -14.37
N MET A 8 3.89 -13.47 -13.22
CA MET A 8 3.13 -13.13 -12.02
C MET A 8 3.55 -11.77 -11.47
N SER A 9 4.85 -11.49 -11.43
CA SER A 9 5.38 -10.21 -10.95
C SER A 9 4.97 -9.06 -11.87
N GLU A 10 5.06 -9.25 -13.19
CA GLU A 10 4.61 -8.28 -14.19
C GLU A 10 3.10 -8.03 -14.05
N ALA A 11 2.29 -9.08 -13.93
CA ALA A 11 0.84 -8.94 -13.73
C ALA A 11 0.48 -8.22 -12.41
N LEU A 12 1.25 -8.45 -11.34
CA LEU A 12 1.07 -7.80 -10.05
C LEU A 12 1.36 -6.30 -10.14
N VAL A 13 2.40 -5.89 -10.87
CA VAL A 13 2.70 -4.48 -11.13
C VAL A 13 1.65 -3.85 -12.04
N ASP A 14 1.25 -4.52 -13.13
CA ASP A 14 0.24 -4.03 -14.07
C ASP A 14 -1.11 -3.79 -13.37
N ALA A 15 -1.52 -4.69 -12.48
CA ALA A 15 -2.75 -4.55 -11.71
C ALA A 15 -2.66 -3.40 -10.69
N LEU A 16 -1.50 -3.18 -10.05
CA LEU A 16 -1.30 -2.05 -9.14
C LEU A 16 -1.39 -0.70 -9.89
N VAL A 17 -0.73 -0.62 -11.06
CA VAL A 17 -0.81 0.56 -11.94
C VAL A 17 -2.25 0.83 -12.36
N ALA A 18 -2.98 -0.21 -12.78
CA ALA A 18 -4.37 -0.07 -13.17
C ALA A 18 -5.26 0.40 -12.00
N PHE A 19 -5.02 -0.12 -10.80
CA PHE A 19 -5.74 0.28 -9.59
C PHE A 19 -5.47 1.74 -9.21
N HIS A 20 -4.22 2.18 -9.20
CA HIS A 20 -3.87 3.58 -8.89
C HIS A 20 -4.36 4.58 -9.93
N ALA A 21 -4.63 4.13 -11.16
CA ALA A 21 -5.20 4.95 -12.25
C ALA A 21 -6.73 5.07 -12.22
N VAL A 22 -7.42 4.40 -11.30
CA VAL A 22 -8.88 4.49 -11.18
C VAL A 22 -9.31 5.91 -10.81
N ASP A 23 -10.26 6.46 -11.58
CA ASP A 23 -10.93 7.71 -11.23
C ASP A 23 -11.91 7.47 -10.08
N TYR A 24 -11.39 7.56 -8.85
CA TYR A 24 -12.16 7.37 -7.63
C TYR A 24 -13.24 8.45 -7.46
N THR A 25 -13.10 9.62 -8.09
CA THR A 25 -14.10 10.68 -8.02
C THR A 25 -15.31 10.31 -8.87
N ALA A 26 -15.11 9.82 -10.09
CA ALA A 26 -16.17 9.31 -10.95
C ALA A 26 -16.93 8.12 -10.33
N LEU A 27 -16.28 7.37 -9.44
CA LEU A 27 -16.88 6.28 -8.67
C LEU A 27 -17.59 6.73 -7.37
N GLY A 28 -17.56 8.02 -7.04
CA GLY A 28 -18.16 8.54 -5.81
C GLY A 28 -17.38 8.20 -4.53
N LEU A 29 -16.07 7.94 -4.66
CA LEU A 29 -15.18 7.57 -3.55
C LEU A 29 -14.30 8.73 -3.06
N ALA A 30 -14.62 9.97 -3.44
CA ALA A 30 -13.83 11.15 -3.05
C ALA A 30 -13.75 11.35 -1.52
N ASP A 31 -14.72 10.83 -0.77
CA ASP A 31 -14.79 10.94 0.68
C ASP A 31 -14.29 9.67 1.41
N LEU A 32 -13.69 8.70 0.70
CA LEU A 32 -13.23 7.43 1.29
C LEU A 32 -12.06 7.63 2.28
N GLY A 33 -11.33 8.74 2.17
CA GLY A 33 -10.17 9.00 3.00
C GLY A 33 -9.83 10.48 3.09
N LYS A 34 -8.80 10.76 3.86
CA LYS A 34 -8.18 12.08 3.92
C LYS A 34 -6.79 11.96 3.29
N PRO A 35 -6.53 12.53 2.11
CA PRO A 35 -5.24 12.40 1.46
C PRO A 35 -4.19 13.38 2.01
N GLU A 36 -4.57 14.59 2.42
CA GLU A 36 -3.60 15.62 2.83
C GLU A 36 -2.90 15.20 4.12
N GLY A 37 -1.57 15.14 4.14
CA GLY A 37 -0.76 14.66 5.26
C GLY A 37 -0.90 13.16 5.52
N PHE A 38 -1.15 12.37 4.47
CA PHE A 38 -1.34 10.92 4.57
C PHE A 38 -0.11 10.23 5.15
N LEU A 39 1.09 10.51 4.63
CA LEU A 39 2.32 9.84 5.06
C LEU A 39 2.68 10.16 6.51
N GLU A 40 2.56 11.41 6.93
CA GLU A 40 2.78 11.85 8.31
C GLU A 40 1.81 11.14 9.26
N ARG A 41 0.53 11.01 8.85
CA ARG A 41 -0.45 10.25 9.63
C ARG A 41 -0.12 8.77 9.72
N GLN A 42 0.41 8.16 8.66
CA GLN A 42 0.83 6.76 8.71
C GLN A 42 1.96 6.59 9.72
N ILE A 43 3.00 7.43 9.65
CA ILE A 43 4.15 7.39 10.57
C ILE A 43 3.69 7.55 12.03
N GLU A 44 2.90 8.60 12.32
CA GLU A 44 2.36 8.87 13.65
C GLU A 44 1.41 7.75 14.11
N GLY A 45 0.59 7.21 13.21
CA GLY A 45 -0.34 6.12 13.50
C GLY A 45 0.38 4.82 13.85
N TRP A 46 1.47 4.49 13.17
CA TRP A 46 2.29 3.32 13.46
C TRP A 46 3.05 3.47 14.78
N HIS A 47 3.61 4.66 15.06
CA HIS A 47 4.30 4.93 16.32
C HIS A 47 3.37 4.81 17.54
N ARG A 48 2.16 5.37 17.46
CA ARG A 48 1.14 5.22 18.51
C ARG A 48 0.72 3.77 18.72
N ARG A 49 0.53 3.01 17.63
CA ARG A 49 0.18 1.57 17.71
C ARG A 49 1.31 0.76 18.34
N TRP A 50 2.56 1.03 17.98
CA TRP A 50 3.73 0.45 18.62
C TRP A 50 3.72 0.71 20.12
N HIS A 51 3.60 1.96 20.57
CA HIS A 51 3.58 2.29 22.00
C HIS A 51 2.42 1.66 22.77
N ALA A 52 1.26 1.49 22.12
CA ALA A 52 0.11 0.84 22.74
C ALA A 52 0.29 -0.69 22.87
N ALA A 53 1.13 -1.30 22.02
CA ALA A 53 1.30 -2.75 21.93
C ALA A 53 2.65 -3.25 22.49
N LYS A 54 3.64 -2.38 22.73
CA LYS A 54 4.98 -2.78 23.15
C LYS A 54 4.95 -3.54 24.48
N THR A 55 5.67 -4.66 24.54
CA THR A 55 5.90 -5.43 25.77
C THR A 55 7.16 -4.97 26.50
N ASP A 56 8.12 -4.47 25.73
CA ASP A 56 9.43 -4.04 26.17
C ASP A 56 9.80 -2.72 25.50
N ASP A 57 10.72 -1.99 26.11
CA ASP A 57 11.29 -0.79 25.49
C ASP A 57 12.30 -1.18 24.41
N LEU A 58 12.17 -0.57 23.23
CA LEU A 58 13.05 -0.77 22.09
C LEU A 58 13.40 0.59 21.47
N GLU A 59 14.56 1.12 21.81
CA GLU A 59 15.01 2.46 21.41
C GLU A 59 15.08 2.64 19.89
N ASP A 60 15.36 1.55 19.15
CA ASP A 60 15.41 1.56 17.68
C ASP A 60 14.06 1.95 17.05
N MET A 61 12.93 1.59 17.66
CA MET A 61 11.61 1.97 17.15
C MET A 61 11.38 3.49 17.23
N ASP A 62 11.82 4.11 18.33
CA ASP A 62 11.75 5.57 18.49
C ASP A 62 12.78 6.29 17.61
N ALA A 63 13.91 5.65 17.30
CA ALA A 63 14.88 6.15 16.33
C ALA A 63 14.32 6.13 14.90
N VAL A 64 13.66 5.04 14.48
CA VAL A 64 13.00 4.91 13.18
C VAL A 64 11.88 5.93 13.03
N TYR A 65 11.03 6.10 14.05
CA TYR A 65 9.97 7.13 14.04
C TYR A 65 10.52 8.54 13.81
N ARG A 66 11.54 8.93 14.58
CA ARG A 66 12.18 10.26 14.41
C ARG A 66 12.77 10.43 13.02
N TRP A 67 13.50 9.41 12.54
CA TRP A 67 14.11 9.47 11.21
C TRP A 67 13.05 9.61 10.12
N LEU A 68 11.97 8.82 10.16
CA LEU A 68 10.88 8.91 9.19
C LEU A 68 10.20 10.29 9.24
N GLY A 69 9.93 10.84 10.44
CA GLY A 69 9.32 12.16 10.61
C GLY A 69 10.18 13.32 10.07
N GLU A 70 11.51 13.20 10.12
CA GLU A 70 12.44 14.19 9.56
C GLU A 70 12.65 14.05 8.05
N HIS A 71 12.29 12.90 7.46
CA HIS A 71 12.56 12.55 6.06
C HIS A 71 11.29 12.23 5.26
N VAL A 72 10.14 12.76 5.68
CA VAL A 72 8.89 12.58 4.94
C VAL A 72 9.06 13.19 3.55
N PRO A 73 8.88 12.42 2.46
CA PRO A 73 8.95 12.96 1.12
C PRO A 73 7.77 13.90 0.87
N GLY A 74 7.92 14.84 -0.05
CA GLY A 74 6.79 15.66 -0.49
C GLY A 74 5.69 14.80 -1.11
N GLU A 75 4.43 15.19 -0.90
CA GLU A 75 3.27 14.51 -1.49
C GLU A 75 3.38 14.47 -3.02
N THR A 76 3.14 13.30 -3.62
CA THR A 76 3.33 13.11 -5.07
C THR A 76 2.00 13.14 -5.83
N ALA A 77 1.04 12.33 -5.41
CA ALA A 77 -0.27 12.18 -6.02
C ALA A 77 -1.27 11.63 -4.99
N VAL A 78 -2.55 11.70 -5.35
CA VAL A 78 -3.63 11.08 -4.57
C VAL A 78 -4.31 10.02 -5.43
N SER A 79 -4.32 8.78 -4.96
CA SER A 79 -5.05 7.66 -5.56
C SER A 79 -5.77 6.85 -4.50
N LEU A 80 -6.55 5.86 -4.95
CA LEU A 80 -6.87 4.74 -4.08
C LEU A 80 -5.57 4.02 -3.70
N VAL A 81 -5.44 3.65 -2.43
CA VAL A 81 -4.34 2.83 -1.92
C VAL A 81 -4.93 1.64 -1.18
N HIS A 82 -4.36 0.46 -1.39
CA HIS A 82 -4.83 -0.78 -0.77
C HIS A 82 -4.33 -0.93 0.67
N ASN A 83 -3.13 -0.43 0.97
CA ASN A 83 -2.41 -0.59 2.25
C ASN A 83 -2.04 -2.03 2.65
N ASP A 84 -2.30 -3.01 1.79
CA ASP A 84 -1.88 -4.41 1.98
C ASP A 84 -1.77 -5.14 0.65
N TYR A 85 -1.25 -4.47 -0.38
CA TYR A 85 -1.15 -5.04 -1.71
C TYR A 85 0.07 -5.97 -1.81
N LYS A 86 -0.20 -7.28 -1.87
CA LYS A 86 0.83 -8.33 -1.92
C LYS A 86 0.32 -9.55 -2.69
N LEU A 87 1.25 -10.42 -3.09
CA LEU A 87 0.97 -11.56 -3.98
C LEU A 87 -0.06 -12.56 -3.40
N ASP A 88 -0.12 -12.73 -2.08
CA ASP A 88 -1.08 -13.61 -1.39
C ASP A 88 -2.49 -13.01 -1.31
N ASN A 89 -2.63 -11.69 -1.47
CA ASN A 89 -3.91 -10.99 -1.57
C ASN A 89 -4.44 -10.89 -3.01
N VAL A 90 -3.87 -11.63 -3.97
CA VAL A 90 -4.38 -11.69 -5.35
C VAL A 90 -4.73 -13.10 -5.78
N MET A 91 -5.73 -13.22 -6.67
CA MET A 91 -6.04 -14.47 -7.36
C MET A 91 -5.54 -14.42 -8.79
N LEU A 92 -4.75 -15.41 -9.18
CA LEU A 92 -4.34 -15.63 -10.57
C LEU A 92 -5.33 -16.54 -11.29
N ALA A 93 -5.44 -16.37 -12.62
CA ALA A 93 -6.21 -17.28 -13.44
C ALA A 93 -5.60 -18.70 -13.40
N ALA A 94 -6.45 -19.72 -13.26
CA ALA A 94 -6.03 -21.11 -13.08
C ALA A 94 -5.11 -21.65 -14.20
N ASN A 95 -5.25 -21.11 -15.42
CA ASN A 95 -4.49 -21.52 -16.60
C ASN A 95 -3.53 -20.44 -17.12
N ASP A 96 -3.47 -19.26 -16.49
CA ASP A 96 -2.61 -18.16 -16.93
C ASP A 96 -2.03 -17.36 -15.74
N PRO A 97 -0.75 -17.57 -15.37
CA PRO A 97 -0.11 -16.86 -14.27
C PRO A 97 0.21 -15.39 -14.59
N GLY A 98 0.00 -14.93 -15.82
CA GLY A 98 0.11 -13.52 -16.19
C GLY A 98 -1.19 -12.74 -16.05
N LYS A 99 -2.23 -13.33 -15.44
CA LYS A 99 -3.54 -12.71 -15.32
C LYS A 99 -4.04 -12.77 -13.88
N ILE A 100 -4.15 -11.60 -13.26
CA ILE A 100 -4.86 -11.42 -12.00
C ILE A 100 -6.36 -11.29 -12.31
N VAL A 101 -7.18 -12.04 -11.57
CA VAL A 101 -8.66 -12.07 -11.73
C VAL A 101 -9.39 -11.49 -10.52
N ALA A 102 -8.72 -11.35 -9.39
CA ALA A 102 -9.25 -10.69 -8.20
C ALA A 102 -8.13 -10.18 -7.30
N VAL A 103 -8.44 -9.16 -6.51
CA VAL A 103 -7.66 -8.64 -5.38
C VAL A 103 -8.56 -8.70 -4.15
N PHE A 104 -8.01 -9.12 -3.01
CA PHE A 104 -8.74 -9.38 -1.76
C PHE A 104 -8.28 -8.45 -0.63
N ASP A 105 -8.99 -8.50 0.49
CA ASP A 105 -8.63 -7.81 1.74
C ASP A 105 -8.59 -6.27 1.65
N TRP A 106 -9.73 -5.71 1.25
CA TRP A 106 -9.90 -4.27 1.01
C TRP A 106 -10.14 -3.43 2.28
N ASP A 107 -10.04 -4.03 3.47
CA ASP A 107 -10.48 -3.39 4.73
C ASP A 107 -9.64 -2.16 5.11
N MET A 108 -8.42 -2.05 4.57
CA MET A 108 -7.51 -0.92 4.77
C MET A 108 -7.49 0.08 3.61
N CYS A 109 -8.35 -0.11 2.60
CA CYS A 109 -8.39 0.74 1.42
C CYS A 109 -8.77 2.18 1.78
N THR A 110 -8.03 3.16 1.23
CA THR A 110 -8.31 4.58 1.48
C THR A 110 -7.76 5.46 0.33
N LEU A 111 -7.81 6.79 0.50
CA LEU A 111 -7.14 7.75 -0.38
C LEU A 111 -5.79 8.14 0.23
N GLY A 112 -4.73 8.06 -0.55
CA GLY A 112 -3.37 8.34 -0.10
C GLY A 112 -2.35 8.42 -1.24
N ASP A 113 -1.08 8.44 -0.87
CA ASP A 113 0.02 8.44 -1.83
C ASP A 113 0.25 7.02 -2.40
N PRO A 114 0.16 6.81 -3.73
CA PRO A 114 0.34 5.50 -4.36
C PRO A 114 1.71 4.85 -4.09
N LEU A 115 2.73 5.65 -3.79
CA LEU A 115 4.07 5.13 -3.48
C LEU A 115 4.09 4.32 -2.19
N ASN A 116 3.10 4.48 -1.30
CA ASN A 116 2.97 3.64 -0.12
C ASN A 116 2.73 2.17 -0.48
N ASP A 117 1.79 1.89 -1.39
CA ASP A 117 1.55 0.52 -1.87
C ASP A 117 2.76 -0.02 -2.64
N LEU A 118 3.37 0.81 -3.50
CA LEU A 118 4.55 0.40 -4.26
C LEU A 118 5.73 0.07 -3.33
N GLY A 119 5.96 0.88 -2.29
CA GLY A 119 6.99 0.66 -1.30
C GLY A 119 6.79 -0.66 -0.56
N ALA A 120 5.56 -0.93 -0.11
CA ALA A 120 5.21 -2.19 0.54
C ALA A 120 5.36 -3.41 -0.39
N LEU A 121 5.05 -3.26 -1.67
CA LEU A 121 5.20 -4.34 -2.65
C LEU A 121 6.67 -4.73 -2.92
N LEU A 122 7.60 -3.79 -2.73
CA LEU A 122 9.04 -4.00 -2.99
C LEU A 122 9.80 -4.68 -1.86
N THR A 123 9.18 -4.89 -0.69
CA THR A 123 9.78 -5.55 0.48
C THR A 123 9.50 -7.06 0.50
#